data_AF-W4FQ01-F1
#
_entry.id   AF-W4FQ01-F1
#
_cell.length_a   1.000
_cell.length_b   1.000
_cell.length_c   1.000
_cell.angle_alpha   90.00
_cell.angle_beta   90.00
_cell.angle_gamma   90.00
#
_symmetry.space_group_name_H-M   'P 1'
#
loop_
_entity.id
_entity.type
_entity.pdbx_description
1 polymer ?
#
loop_
_entity_poly.entity_id
_entity_poly.type
_entity_poly.pdbx_seq_one_letter_code
_entity_poly.pdbx_strand_id
1 'polypeptide(L)'
;MVFVAPTLQPEHGYIILVVVLVAFVNLWAGFKVGAARRLYGIAYPQMYAETKDEHFLAFNCVQRAHQNVLENLPTFLSLLFVSSVYRPLWAAIAGLVRVIGFIVYIHFYSSGDPAKRQYGAFGYIGLLTL
;
A
#
# COMPACT_ATOMS: atom_id res chain seq x y z
N MET A 1 -12.32 5.54 -35.99
CA MET A 1 -11.84 4.62 -34.93
C MET A 1 -12.94 3.62 -34.67
N VAL A 2 -12.66 2.32 -34.80
CA VAL A 2 -13.62 1.26 -34.46
C VAL A 2 -13.54 1.06 -32.94
N PHE A 3 -14.65 1.26 -32.25
CA PHE A 3 -14.75 0.90 -30.84
C PHE A 3 -14.75 -0.63 -30.74
N VAL A 4 -13.69 -1.18 -30.14
CA VAL A 4 -13.62 -2.62 -29.84
C VAL A 4 -14.16 -2.81 -28.43
N ALA A 5 -15.26 -3.56 -28.31
CA ALA A 5 -15.83 -3.87 -27.01
C ALA A 5 -14.82 -4.66 -26.16
N PRO A 6 -14.63 -4.29 -24.87
CA PRO A 6 -13.74 -5.05 -23.99
C PRO A 6 -14.29 -6.47 -23.81
N THR A 7 -13.39 -7.45 -23.91
CA THR A 7 -13.70 -8.86 -23.69
C THR A 7 -12.89 -9.37 -22.50
N LEU A 8 -13.50 -10.25 -21.69
CA LEU A 8 -12.82 -10.86 -20.56
C LEU A 8 -11.81 -11.89 -21.07
N GLN A 9 -10.54 -11.52 -21.00
CA GLN A 9 -9.40 -12.41 -21.23
C GLN A 9 -9.02 -13.17 -19.95
N PRO A 10 -8.42 -14.37 -20.02
CA PRO A 10 -8.02 -15.15 -18.85
C PRO A 10 -7.15 -14.37 -17.83
N GLU A 11 -6.34 -13.43 -18.31
CA GLU A 11 -5.41 -12.64 -17.51
C GLU A 11 -6.10 -11.68 -16.54
N HIS A 12 -7.39 -11.37 -16.75
CA HIS A 12 -8.17 -10.58 -15.79
C HIS A 12 -8.26 -11.24 -14.41
N GLY A 13 -8.08 -12.57 -14.33
CA GLY A 13 -7.98 -13.28 -13.06
C GLY A 13 -6.81 -12.80 -12.19
N TYR A 14 -5.70 -12.34 -12.79
CA TYR A 14 -4.57 -11.81 -12.04
C TYR A 14 -4.88 -10.49 -11.35
N ILE A 15 -5.78 -9.69 -11.90
CA ILE A 15 -6.21 -8.40 -11.29
C ILE A 15 -6.90 -8.66 -9.96
N ILE A 16 -7.75 -9.69 -9.89
CA ILE A 16 -8.41 -10.12 -8.65
C ILE A 16 -7.36 -10.48 -7.60
N LEU A 17 -6.32 -11.23 -7.99
CA LEU A 17 -5.22 -11.59 -7.09
C LEU A 17 -4.48 -10.35 -6.57
N VAL A 18 -4.19 -9.36 -7.43
CA VAL A 18 -3.54 -8.10 -7.00
C VAL A 18 -4.41 -7.35 -5.98
N VAL A 19 -5.72 -7.27 -6.20
CA VAL A 19 -6.66 -6.63 -5.26
C VAL A 19 -6.70 -7.38 -3.93
N VAL A 20 -6.74 -8.71 -3.95
CA VAL A 20 -6.69 -9.53 -2.72
C VAL A 20 -5.37 -9.31 -1.98
N LEU A 21 -4.24 -9.32 -2.68
CA LEU A 21 -2.92 -9.09 -2.09
C LEU A 21 -2.85 -7.72 -1.42
N VAL A 22 -3.32 -6.65 -2.07
CA VAL A 22 -3.26 -5.31 -1.47
C VAL A 22 -4.17 -5.20 -0.24
N ALA A 23 -5.31 -5.91 -0.23
CA ALA A 23 -6.18 -5.99 0.94
C ALA A 23 -5.46 -6.67 2.12
N PHE A 24 -4.75 -7.78 1.88
CA PHE A 24 -3.93 -8.43 2.91
C PHE A 24 -2.80 -7.53 3.41
N VAL A 25 -2.14 -6.77 2.53
CA VAL A 25 -1.12 -5.78 2.94
C VAL A 25 -1.70 -4.70 3.83
N ASN A 26 -2.91 -4.19 3.51
CA ASN A 26 -3.59 -3.19 4.32
C ASN A 26 -3.98 -3.76 5.71
N LEU A 27 -4.49 -4.99 5.76
CA LEU A 27 -4.80 -5.67 7.02
C LEU A 27 -3.54 -5.88 7.87
N TRP A 28 -2.46 -6.38 7.26
CA TRP A 28 -1.17 -6.54 7.91
C TRP A 28 -0.63 -5.22 8.49
N ALA A 29 -0.70 -4.12 7.73
CA ALA A 29 -0.31 -2.81 8.22
C ALA A 29 -1.16 -2.35 9.41
N GLY A 30 -2.48 -2.58 9.36
CA GLY A 30 -3.38 -2.32 10.49
C GLY A 30 -3.03 -3.14 11.74
N PHE A 31 -2.69 -4.42 11.58
CA PHE A 31 -2.22 -5.25 12.69
C PHE A 31 -0.90 -4.75 13.29
N LYS A 32 0.05 -4.29 12.45
CA LYS A 32 1.29 -3.67 12.95
C LYS A 32 1.02 -2.42 13.78
N VAL A 33 0.10 -1.56 13.36
CA VAL A 33 -0.34 -0.41 14.15
C VAL A 33 -0.95 -0.86 15.47
N GLY A 34 -1.85 -1.85 15.46
CA GLY A 34 -2.45 -2.39 16.68
C GLY A 34 -1.43 -2.97 17.66
N ALA A 35 -0.44 -3.71 17.15
CA ALA A 35 0.67 -4.23 17.94
C ALA A 35 1.53 -3.10 18.51
N ALA A 36 1.86 -2.09 17.72
CA ALA A 36 2.63 -0.93 18.16
C ALA A 36 1.89 -0.10 19.23
N ARG A 37 0.56 0.04 19.13
CA ARG A 37 -0.27 0.68 20.17
C ARG A 37 -0.14 -0.03 21.51
N ARG A 38 -0.19 -1.37 21.51
CA ARG A 38 0.00 -2.18 22.72
C ARG A 38 1.42 -2.06 23.27
N LEU A 39 2.42 -2.08 22.39
CA LEU A 39 3.83 -2.00 22.76
C LEU A 39 4.20 -0.67 23.42
N TYR A 40 3.69 0.44 22.88
CA TYR A 40 4.03 1.79 23.32
C TYR A 40 2.98 2.44 24.22
N GLY A 41 1.94 1.70 24.63
CA GLY A 41 0.92 2.19 25.56
C GLY A 41 0.00 3.30 25.01
N ILE A 42 -0.12 3.45 23.68
CA ILE A 42 -0.94 4.51 23.07
C ILE A 42 -2.40 4.07 22.99
N ALA A 43 -3.22 4.56 23.93
CA ALA A 43 -4.65 4.27 24.01
C ALA A 43 -5.46 4.96 22.91
N TYR A 44 -6.58 4.36 22.51
CA TYR A 44 -7.58 5.05 21.68
C TYR A 44 -8.26 6.17 22.50
N PRO A 45 -8.64 7.31 21.89
CA PRO A 45 -8.66 7.63 20.46
C PRO A 45 -7.39 8.31 19.92
N GLN A 46 -6.30 8.34 20.69
CA GLN A 46 -5.09 9.05 20.30
C GLN A 46 -4.48 8.48 19.03
N MET A 47 -4.33 9.32 17.99
CA MET A 47 -3.87 8.86 16.68
C MET A 47 -2.35 8.71 16.61
N TYR A 48 -1.63 9.69 17.16
CA TYR A 48 -0.16 9.78 17.17
C TYR A 48 0.34 9.91 18.60
N ALA A 49 1.53 9.39 18.87
CA ALA A 49 2.25 9.66 20.11
C ALA A 49 2.63 11.15 20.17
N GLU A 50 2.75 11.70 21.37
CA GLU A 50 3.19 13.08 21.60
C GLU A 50 4.71 13.17 21.58
N THR A 51 5.26 14.34 21.21
CA THR A 51 6.73 14.53 21.11
C THR A 51 7.47 14.27 22.42
N LYS A 52 6.76 14.26 23.55
CA LYS A 52 7.29 13.99 24.88
C LYS A 52 7.45 12.49 25.15
N ASP A 53 6.80 11.62 24.37
CA ASP A 53 6.87 10.18 24.53
C ASP A 53 8.22 9.65 24.03
N GLU A 54 8.85 8.77 24.80
CA GLU A 54 10.15 8.17 24.47
C GLU A 54 10.13 7.44 23.11
N HIS A 55 8.98 6.88 22.74
CA HIS A 55 8.79 6.13 21.50
C HIS A 55 7.97 6.87 20.45
N PHE A 56 7.88 8.21 20.56
CA PHE A 56 7.17 9.09 19.64
C PHE A 56 7.44 8.75 18.17
N LEU A 57 8.73 8.71 17.81
CA LEU A 57 9.15 8.53 16.42
C LEU A 57 8.79 7.13 15.91
N ALA A 58 9.03 6.10 16.73
CA ALA A 58 8.81 4.71 16.35
C ALA A 58 7.32 4.42 16.11
N PHE A 59 6.45 4.85 17.03
CA PHE A 59 5.01 4.68 16.87
C PHE A 59 4.47 5.48 15.68
N ASN A 60 4.86 6.75 15.56
CA ASN A 60 4.37 7.64 14.50
C ASN A 60 4.81 7.16 13.12
N CYS A 61 6.00 6.59 12.98
CA CYS A 61 6.43 5.97 11.73
C CYS A 61 5.54 4.78 11.34
N VAL A 62 5.19 3.89 12.27
CA VAL A 62 4.29 2.75 12.01
C VAL A 62 2.90 3.24 11.63
N GLN A 63 2.34 4.20 12.37
CA GLN A 63 1.04 4.81 12.09
C GLN A 63 1.01 5.48 10.72
N ARG A 64 2.03 6.30 10.41
CA ARG A 64 2.11 7.04 9.14
C ARG A 64 2.31 6.09 7.96
N ALA A 65 3.06 5.01 8.14
CA ALA A 65 3.27 4.00 7.11
C ALA A 65 1.93 3.38 6.64
N HIS A 66 1.07 3.00 7.59
CA HIS A 66 -0.26 2.47 7.26
C HIS A 66 -1.16 3.52 6.58
N GLN A 67 -1.19 4.74 7.11
CA GLN A 67 -1.98 5.82 6.53
C GLN A 67 -1.55 6.17 5.10
N ASN A 68 -0.25 6.16 4.81
CA ASN A 68 0.23 6.44 3.45
C ASN A 68 -0.30 5.41 2.44
N VAL A 69 -0.36 4.13 2.83
CA VAL A 69 -0.97 3.09 1.99
C VAL A 69 -2.46 3.36 1.79
N LEU A 70 -3.19 3.67 2.86
CA LEU A 70 -4.62 4.01 2.77
C LEU A 70 -4.89 5.21 1.85
N GLU A 71 -4.06 6.24 1.90
CA GLU A 71 -4.16 7.42 1.03
C GLU A 71 -3.90 7.09 -0.44
N ASN A 72 -3.04 6.12 -0.73
CA ASN A 72 -2.67 5.74 -2.10
C ASN A 72 -3.63 4.71 -2.73
N LEU A 73 -4.34 3.92 -1.91
CA LEU A 73 -5.21 2.84 -2.38
C LEU A 73 -6.29 3.29 -3.39
N PRO A 74 -7.03 4.40 -3.18
CA PRO A 74 -8.07 4.82 -4.12
C PRO A 74 -7.52 5.11 -5.52
N THR A 75 -6.40 5.84 -5.60
CA THR A 75 -5.75 6.17 -6.88
C THR A 75 -5.18 4.91 -7.53
N PHE A 76 -4.51 4.06 -6.75
CA PHE A 76 -3.96 2.80 -7.24
C PHE A 76 -5.02 1.87 -7.81
N LEU A 77 -6.11 1.62 -7.08
CA LEU A 77 -7.20 0.74 -7.52
C LEU A 77 -7.91 1.31 -8.75
N SER A 78 -8.16 2.63 -8.78
CA SER A 78 -8.76 3.29 -9.94
C SER A 78 -7.92 3.08 -11.21
N LEU A 79 -6.61 3.32 -11.14
CA LEU A 79 -5.71 3.13 -12.28
C LEU A 79 -5.56 1.65 -12.65
N LEU A 80 -5.48 0.75 -11.67
CA LEU A 80 -5.43 -0.69 -11.91
C LEU A 80 -6.66 -1.17 -12.68
N PHE A 81 -7.86 -0.76 -12.26
CA PHE A 81 -9.09 -1.18 -12.94
C PHE A 81 -9.20 -0.58 -14.34
N VAL A 82 -8.94 0.72 -14.51
CA VAL A 82 -9.02 1.37 -15.83
C VAL A 82 -8.03 0.77 -16.83
N SER A 83 -6.78 0.57 -16.42
CA SER A 83 -5.74 -0.02 -17.27
C SER A 83 -6.02 -1.49 -17.63
N SER A 84 -6.58 -2.25 -16.69
CA SER A 84 -6.87 -3.67 -16.87
C SER A 84 -7.92 -3.96 -17.94
N VAL A 85 -8.80 -2.99 -18.27
CA VAL A 85 -9.86 -3.15 -19.28
C VAL A 85 -9.30 -3.57 -20.64
N TYR A 86 -8.16 -3.01 -21.03
CA TYR A 86 -7.54 -3.25 -22.32
C TYR A 86 -6.22 -4.02 -22.23
N ARG A 87 -5.54 -3.97 -21.07
CA ARG A 87 -4.20 -4.54 -20.89
C ARG A 87 -4.07 -5.27 -19.53
N PRO A 88 -4.86 -6.32 -19.29
CA PRO A 88 -4.93 -6.98 -17.98
C PRO A 88 -3.59 -7.55 -17.51
N LEU A 89 -2.79 -8.14 -18.40
CA LEU A 89 -1.48 -8.69 -18.04
C LEU A 89 -0.50 -7.61 -17.56
N TRP A 90 -0.40 -6.51 -18.30
CA TRP A 90 0.47 -5.39 -17.94
C TRP A 90 0.01 -4.72 -16.64
N ALA A 91 -1.31 -4.52 -16.50
CA ALA A 91 -1.89 -3.99 -15.28
C ALA A 91 -1.59 -4.88 -14.07
N ALA A 92 -1.64 -6.21 -14.23
CA ALA A 92 -1.29 -7.15 -13.17
C ALA A 92 0.20 -7.05 -12.76
N ILE A 93 1.12 -6.97 -13.72
CA ILE A 93 2.56 -6.84 -13.43
C ILE A 93 2.86 -5.51 -12.72
N ALA A 94 2.36 -4.40 -13.25
CA ALA A 94 2.53 -3.08 -12.66
C ALA A 94 1.88 -3.00 -11.25
N GLY A 95 0.71 -3.63 -11.10
CA GLY A 95 0.03 -3.78 -9.83
C GLY A 95 0.83 -4.57 -8.81
N LEU A 96 1.45 -5.68 -9.22
CA LEU A 96 2.33 -6.47 -8.36
C LEU A 96 3.55 -5.67 -7.90
N VAL A 97 4.21 -4.93 -8.80
CA VAL A 97 5.31 -4.03 -8.46
C VAL A 97 4.87 -3.01 -7.41
N ARG A 98 3.66 -2.44 -7.56
CA ARG A 98 3.12 -1.49 -6.59
C ARG A 98 2.87 -2.13 -5.22
N VAL A 99 2.33 -3.34 -5.18
CA VAL A 99 2.08 -4.12 -3.95
C VAL A 99 3.39 -4.42 -3.22
N ILE A 100 4.42 -4.88 -3.94
CA ILE A 100 5.75 -5.12 -3.35
C ILE A 100 6.33 -3.81 -2.80
N GLY A 101 6.18 -2.71 -3.54
CA GLY A 101 6.57 -1.38 -3.07
C GLY A 101 5.89 -0.98 -1.76
N PHE A 102 4.59 -1.27 -1.58
CA PHE A 102 3.89 -1.05 -0.30
C PHE A 102 4.47 -1.89 0.84
N ILE A 103 4.75 -3.16 0.59
CA ILE A 103 5.33 -4.07 1.61
C ILE A 103 6.68 -3.54 2.08
N VAL A 104 7.57 -3.20 1.14
CA VAL A 104 8.88 -2.63 1.42
C VAL A 104 8.75 -1.29 2.16
N TYR A 105 7.87 -0.40 1.68
CA TYR A 105 7.61 0.88 2.32
C TYR A 105 7.19 0.71 3.79
N ILE A 106 6.18 -0.12 4.06
CA ILE A 106 5.69 -0.36 5.42
C ILE A 106 6.79 -1.00 6.27
N HIS A 107 7.49 -2.02 5.76
CA HIS A 107 8.52 -2.72 6.50
C HIS A 107 9.64 -1.79 6.97
N PHE A 108 10.22 -1.04 6.05
CA PHE A 108 11.36 -0.17 6.35
C PHE A 108 10.97 1.11 7.09
N TYR A 109 9.82 1.71 6.77
CA TYR A 109 9.37 2.90 7.48
C TYR A 109 9.00 2.56 8.94
N SER A 110 8.47 1.37 9.20
CA SER A 110 8.16 0.91 10.57
C SER A 110 9.40 0.69 11.46
N SER A 111 10.63 0.85 10.95
CA SER A 111 11.86 0.69 11.74
C SER A 111 12.14 1.86 12.69
N GLY A 112 11.35 2.93 12.63
CA GLY A 112 11.53 4.15 13.42
C GLY A 112 12.44 5.18 12.77
N ASP A 113 13.05 4.88 11.63
CA ASP A 113 13.80 5.84 10.82
C ASP A 113 12.94 6.32 9.63
N PRO A 114 12.52 7.61 9.61
CA PRO A 114 11.72 8.16 8.52
C PRO A 114 12.39 8.12 7.15
N ALA A 115 13.72 8.14 7.07
CA ALA A 115 14.44 8.15 5.79
C ALA A 115 14.28 6.81 5.05
N LYS A 116 14.19 5.70 5.78
CA LYS A 116 14.10 4.35 5.20
C LYS A 116 12.80 4.09 4.44
N ARG A 117 11.82 4.99 4.51
CA ARG A 117 10.63 4.95 3.65
C ARG A 117 10.98 5.00 2.15
N GLN A 118 12.13 5.60 1.80
CA GLN A 118 12.57 5.75 0.40
C GLN A 118 12.82 4.40 -0.29
N TYR A 119 13.12 3.33 0.45
CA TYR A 119 13.29 2.00 -0.13
C TYR A 119 12.03 1.49 -0.83
N GLY A 120 10.84 1.95 -0.43
CA GLY A 120 9.58 1.59 -1.10
C GLY A 120 9.24 2.44 -2.33
N ALA A 121 10.03 3.48 -2.64
CA ALA A 121 9.69 4.46 -3.67
C ALA A 121 9.67 3.86 -5.09
N PHE A 122 10.41 2.78 -5.35
CA PHE A 122 10.36 2.09 -6.65
C PHE A 122 8.94 1.60 -6.99
N GLY A 123 8.09 1.36 -5.99
CA GLY A 123 6.69 0.96 -6.21
C GLY A 123 5.89 1.98 -7.03
N TYR A 124 6.29 3.25 -7.04
CA TYR A 124 5.67 4.28 -7.88
C TYR A 124 5.88 4.05 -9.38
N ILE A 125 6.92 3.30 -9.79
CA ILE A 125 7.09 2.89 -11.18
C ILE A 125 5.88 2.04 -11.63
N GLY A 126 5.42 1.13 -10.77
CA GLY A 126 4.19 0.37 -11.02
C GLY A 126 2.98 1.28 -11.15
N LEU A 127 2.83 2.28 -10.27
CA LEU A 127 1.69 3.21 -10.34
C LEU A 127 1.68 4.05 -11.62
N LEU A 128 2.84 4.55 -12.06
CA LEU A 128 2.97 5.41 -13.24
C LEU A 128 2.81 4.65 -14.56
N THR A 129 2.87 3.32 -14.52
CA THR A 129 2.75 2.45 -15.70
C THR A 129 1.39 1.74 -15.80
N LEU A 130 0.51 1.95 -14.82
CA LEU A 130 -0.93 1.61 -14.88
C LEU A 130 -1.67 2.69 -15.68
#